data_AF-A0A6I9NFQ9-F1
#
_entry.id   AF-A0A6I9NFQ9-F1
#
_cell.length_a   1.000
_cell.length_b   1.000
_cell.length_c   1.000
_cell.angle_alpha   90.00
_cell.angle_beta   90.00
_cell.angle_gamma   90.00
#
_symmetry.space_group_name_H-M   'P 1'
#
loop_
_entity.id
_entity.type
_entity.pdbx_description
1 polymer ?
#
loop_
_entity_poly.entity_id
_entity_poly.type
_entity_poly.pdbx_seq_one_letter_code
_entity_poly.pdbx_strand_id
1 'polypeptide(L)'
;MATLIVNQPPVGGFSFDHCKRNAYLLGEANKVGSSLPTARKTGTTICGIVFKDGVILGADTRATEGMVVADKNCSKIHHISSNI
;
A
#
# COMPACT_ATOMS: atom_id res chain seq x y z
N MET A 1 17.41 32.39 -25.18
CA MET A 1 17.29 30.93 -24.92
C MET A 1 16.67 30.77 -23.54
N ALA A 2 15.42 30.31 -23.47
CA ALA A 2 14.74 30.09 -22.19
C ALA A 2 15.16 28.72 -21.65
N THR A 3 15.88 28.71 -20.52
CA THR A 3 16.21 27.48 -19.79
C THR A 3 14.93 26.96 -19.15
N LEU A 4 14.37 25.88 -19.69
CA LEU A 4 13.30 25.12 -19.05
C LEU A 4 13.88 24.45 -17.81
N ILE A 5 13.63 25.04 -16.64
CA ILE A 5 13.90 24.39 -15.36
C ILE A 5 12.81 23.32 -15.21
N VAL A 6 13.16 22.07 -15.48
CA VAL A 6 12.27 20.95 -15.19
C VAL A 6 12.15 20.89 -13.66
N ASN A 7 11.00 21.30 -13.13
CA ASN A 7 10.66 21.11 -11.72
C ASN A 7 10.48 19.61 -11.48
N GLN A 8 11.59 18.89 -11.31
CA GLN A 8 11.58 17.48 -10.95
C GLN A 8 10.95 17.37 -9.56
N PRO A 9 9.78 16.71 -9.40
CA PRO A 9 9.25 16.45 -8.07
C PRO A 9 10.31 15.67 -7.27
N PRO A 10 10.44 15.94 -5.96
CA PRO A 10 11.48 15.34 -5.14
C PRO A 10 11.48 13.81 -5.29
N VAL A 11 12.67 13.25 -5.50
CA VAL A 11 12.87 11.81 -5.70
C VAL A 11 12.77 11.11 -4.35
N GLY A 12 11.60 10.58 -4.01
CA GLY A 12 11.41 9.64 -2.91
C GLY A 12 10.25 9.97 -1.97
N GLY A 13 9.77 8.94 -1.26
CA GLY A 13 8.80 9.14 -0.18
C GLY A 13 8.15 7.87 0.36
N PHE A 14 8.91 7.00 1.03
CA PHE A 14 8.34 6.06 2.01
C PHE A 14 8.97 6.36 3.38
N SER A 15 8.18 6.83 4.35
CA SER A 15 8.60 6.84 5.76
C SER A 15 8.25 5.49 6.36
N PHE A 16 9.27 4.81 6.88
CA PHE A 16 9.13 3.55 7.61
C PHE A 16 9.11 3.75 9.12
N ASP A 17 8.99 4.99 9.60
CA ASP A 17 8.95 5.30 11.04
C ASP A 17 7.76 4.61 11.71
N HIS A 18 6.64 4.49 10.99
CA HIS A 18 5.47 3.74 11.44
C HIS A 18 5.74 2.24 11.61
N CYS A 19 6.67 1.64 10.85
CA CYS A 19 7.05 0.24 11.05
C CYS A 19 7.69 0.03 12.44
N LYS A 20 8.61 0.92 12.83
CA LYS A 20 9.23 0.89 14.16
C LYS A 20 8.21 1.09 15.27
N ARG A 21 7.31 2.07 15.12
CA ARG A 21 6.19 2.31 16.05
C ARG A 21 5.31 1.07 16.20
N ASN A 22 4.91 0.45 15.08
CA ASN A 22 4.04 -0.73 15.11
C ASN A 22 4.72 -1.93 15.79
N ALA A 23 6.02 -2.13 15.57
CA ALA A 23 6.79 -3.16 16.26
C ALA A 23 6.87 -2.93 17.78
N TYR A 24 7.07 -1.68 18.21
CA TYR A 24 7.03 -1.31 19.62
C TYR A 24 5.65 -1.56 20.24
N LEU A 25 4.58 -1.09 19.58
CA LEU A 25 3.20 -1.29 20.05
C LEU A 25 2.84 -2.77 20.18
N LEU A 26 3.30 -3.62 19.25
CA LEU A 26 3.12 -5.06 19.34
C LEU A 26 3.80 -5.64 20.59
N GLY A 27 5.03 -5.19 20.89
CA GLY A 27 5.77 -5.59 22.09
C GLY A 27 5.07 -5.20 23.39
N GLU A 28 4.56 -3.97 23.47
CA GLU A 28 3.84 -3.49 24.66
C GLU A 28 2.46 -4.17 24.82
N ALA A 29 1.71 -4.35 23.73
CA ALA A 29 0.41 -5.02 23.75
C ALA A 29 0.52 -6.46 24.30
N ASN A 30 1.56 -7.19 23.90
CA ASN A 30 1.83 -8.53 24.41
C ASN A 30 2.10 -8.55 25.93
N LYS A 31 2.70 -7.50 26.51
CA LYS A 31 2.95 -7.41 27.96
C LYS A 31 1.67 -7.23 28.77
N VAL A 32 0.68 -6.53 28.21
CA VAL A 32 -0.61 -6.25 28.86
C VAL A 32 -1.70 -7.26 28.48
N GLY A 33 -1.36 -8.33 27.76
CA GLY A 33 -2.31 -9.38 27.34
C GLY A 33 -3.31 -8.91 26.29
N SER A 34 -3.02 -7.81 25.57
CA SER A 34 -3.86 -7.27 24.51
C SER A 34 -3.35 -7.70 23.14
N SER A 35 -4.25 -8.08 22.22
CA SER A 35 -3.90 -8.41 20.84
C SER A 35 -4.20 -7.25 19.90
N LEU A 36 -3.29 -7.00 18.95
CA LEU A 36 -3.55 -6.07 17.86
C LEU A 36 -4.59 -6.65 16.89
N PRO A 37 -5.33 -5.81 16.15
CA PRO A 37 -6.27 -6.27 15.13
C PRO A 37 -5.57 -7.17 14.11
N THR A 38 -6.12 -8.35 13.88
CA THR A 38 -5.58 -9.31 12.90
C THR A 38 -5.87 -8.84 11.48
N ALA A 39 -4.90 -9.01 10.58
CA ALA A 39 -5.11 -8.75 9.16
C ALA A 39 -6.26 -9.59 8.60
N ARG A 40 -7.18 -8.94 7.87
CA ARG A 40 -8.31 -9.61 7.24
C ARG A 40 -7.88 -10.25 5.93
N LYS A 41 -8.12 -11.54 5.75
CA LYS A 41 -7.85 -12.25 4.48
C LYS A 41 -8.96 -11.93 3.48
N THR A 42 -8.63 -11.22 2.40
CA THR A 42 -9.60 -10.72 1.41
C THR A 42 -9.58 -11.46 0.07
N GLY A 43 -8.84 -12.57 -0.05
CA GLY A 43 -8.75 -13.36 -1.30
C GLY A 43 -8.32 -12.53 -2.52
N THR A 44 -7.61 -11.43 -2.28
CA THR A 44 -7.18 -10.41 -3.23
C THR A 44 -5.85 -10.81 -3.86
N THR A 45 -5.64 -10.46 -5.13
CA THR A 45 -4.34 -10.62 -5.80
C THR A 45 -3.94 -9.30 -6.42
N ILE A 46 -2.78 -8.80 -6.00
CA ILE A 46 -2.11 -7.62 -6.58
C ILE A 46 -0.76 -8.10 -7.12
N CYS A 47 -0.43 -7.69 -8.34
CA CYS A 47 0.84 -7.97 -8.98
C CYS A 47 1.51 -6.68 -9.47
N GLY A 48 2.84 -6.70 -9.56
CA GLY A 48 3.62 -5.60 -10.09
C GLY A 48 4.74 -6.11 -11.00
N ILE A 49 5.02 -5.39 -12.09
CA ILE A 49 6.11 -5.70 -13.02
C ILE A 49 6.94 -4.44 -13.22
N VAL A 50 8.26 -4.58 -13.17
CA VAL A 50 9.22 -3.53 -13.56
C VAL A 50 9.63 -3.79 -15.01
N PHE A 51 9.54 -2.78 -15.85
CA PHE A 51 10.03 -2.80 -17.23
C PHE A 51 11.05 -1.68 -17.44
N LYS A 52 11.63 -1.59 -18.65
CA LYS A 52 12.76 -0.70 -18.94
C LYS A 52 12.55 0.75 -18.48
N ASP A 53 11.36 1.29 -18.64
CA ASP A 53 11.07 2.71 -18.46
C ASP A 53 9.98 2.98 -17.40
N GLY A 54 9.65 2.00 -16.55
CA GLY A 54 8.63 2.20 -15.52
C GLY A 54 8.15 0.93 -14.81
N VAL A 55 6.98 1.06 -14.18
CA VAL A 55 6.32 -0.02 -13.45
C VAL A 55 4.85 -0.16 -13.88
N ILE A 56 4.32 -1.38 -13.80
CA ILE A 56 2.91 -1.68 -14.00
C ILE A 56 2.39 -2.32 -12.71
N LEU A 57 1.25 -1.84 -12.22
CA LEU A 57 0.52 -2.44 -11.11
C LEU A 57 -0.82 -2.98 -11.62
N GLY A 58 -1.14 -4.23 -11.27
CA GLY A 58 -2.41 -4.87 -11.59
C GLY A 58 -3.05 -5.42 -10.32
N ALA A 59 -4.36 -5.28 -10.20
CA ALA A 59 -5.13 -5.82 -9.08
C ALA A 59 -6.46 -6.38 -9.57
N ASP A 60 -6.98 -7.41 -8.90
CA ASP A 60 -8.35 -7.85 -9.11
C ASP A 60 -9.36 -6.82 -8.55
N THR A 61 -10.62 -6.89 -8.98
CA THR A 61 -11.67 -5.94 -8.54
C THR A 61 -12.63 -6.54 -7.50
N ARG A 62 -12.53 -7.84 -7.24
CA ARG A 62 -13.39 -8.53 -6.26
C ARG A 62 -12.90 -8.27 -4.83
N ALA A 63 -13.81 -7.94 -3.92
CA ALA A 63 -13.57 -7.89 -2.48
C ALA A 63 -14.50 -8.87 -1.76
N THR A 64 -13.96 -9.62 -0.79
CA THR A 64 -14.73 -10.58 -0.01
C THR A 64 -14.77 -10.24 1.47
N GLU A 65 -15.89 -10.56 2.11
CA GLU A 65 -16.13 -10.52 3.55
C GLU A 65 -16.31 -11.97 4.01
N GLY A 66 -15.21 -12.60 4.40
CA GLY A 66 -15.17 -14.05 4.60
C GLY A 66 -15.36 -14.79 3.27
N MET A 67 -16.41 -15.62 3.18
CA MET A 67 -16.74 -16.42 1.99
C MET A 67 -17.71 -15.71 1.03
N VAL A 68 -18.16 -14.51 1.36
CA VAL A 68 -19.15 -13.75 0.58
C VAL A 68 -18.46 -12.67 -0.23
N VAL A 69 -18.86 -12.49 -1.50
CA VAL A 69 -18.42 -11.36 -2.33
C VAL A 69 -19.16 -10.11 -1.87
N ALA A 70 -18.44 -9.19 -1.22
CA ALA A 70 -18.98 -7.94 -0.71
C ALA A 70 -19.06 -6.87 -1.81
N ASP A 71 -18.03 -6.82 -2.67
CA ASP A 71 -17.98 -5.90 -3.80
C ASP A 71 -17.33 -6.59 -5.01
N LYS A 72 -17.91 -6.40 -6.19
CA LYS A 72 -17.39 -6.93 -7.45
C LYS A 72 -16.42 -5.96 -8.15
N ASN A 73 -16.49 -4.67 -7.82
CA ASN A 73 -15.85 -3.56 -8.53
C ASN A 73 -15.04 -2.64 -7.59
N CYS A 74 -14.39 -3.22 -6.59
CA CYS A 74 -13.55 -2.51 -5.64
C CYS A 74 -12.22 -2.08 -6.31
N SER A 75 -11.92 -0.78 -6.29
CA SER A 75 -10.60 -0.28 -6.70
C SER A 75 -9.59 -0.48 -5.57
N LYS A 76 -8.48 -1.15 -5.87
CA LYS A 76 -7.39 -1.43 -4.92
C LYS A 76 -6.13 -0.61 -5.17
N ILE A 77 -6.06 0.06 -6.32
CA ILE A 77 -4.93 0.92 -6.69
C ILE A 77 -5.37 2.35 -6.41
N HIS A 78 -4.70 2.97 -5.43
CA HIS A 78 -5.01 4.32 -4.99
C HIS A 78 -3.86 5.25 -5.35
N HIS A 79 -4.20 6.43 -5.86
CA HIS A 79 -3.22 7.46 -6.17
C HIS A 79 -2.60 8.01 -4.87
N ILE A 80 -1.27 8.04 -4.81
CA ILE A 80 -0.52 8.62 -3.68
C ILE A 80 0.10 9.94 -4.12
N SER A 81 0.83 9.94 -5.23
CA SER A 81 1.42 11.14 -5.83
C SER A 81 1.52 11.00 -7.35
N SER A 82 1.96 12.07 -8.04
CA SER A 82 2.14 12.07 -9.49
C SER A 82 3.10 11.00 -10.04
N ASN A 83 3.87 10.35 -9.15
CA ASN A 83 4.86 9.34 -9.48
C ASN A 83 4.75 8.07 -8.59
N ILE A 84 3.66 7.93 -7.81
CA ILE A 84 3.42 6.80 -6.88
C ILE A 84 1.94 6.42 -6.88
#